data_AF-A0A2E3PPN5-F1
#
_entry.id   AF-A0A2E3PPN5-F1
#
_cell.length_a   1.000
_cell.length_b   1.000
_cell.length_c   1.000
_cell.angle_alpha   90.00
_cell.angle_beta   90.00
_cell.angle_gamma   90.00
#
_symmetry.space_group_name_H-M   'P 1'
#
loop_
_entity.id
_entity.type
_entity.pdbx_description
1 polymer ?
#
loop_
_entity_poly.entity_id
_entity_poly.type
_entity_poly.pdbx_seq_one_letter_code
_entity_poly.pdbx_strand_id
1 'polypeptide(L)' 'MTNVPRKYAGFRSAFSVLEDQSLTEAQKRTALLSWRSAIERAIVSSADGRKRRDTVLTDIDAALAILDGET' A
#
# COMPACT_ATOMS: atom_id res chain seq x y z
N MET A 1 9.94 -6.22 -19.24
CA MET A 1 8.53 -6.48 -18.86
C MET A 1 8.47 -6.75 -17.37
N THR A 2 8.21 -5.73 -16.55
CA THR A 2 8.05 -5.91 -15.11
C THR A 2 6.62 -6.41 -14.88
N ASN A 3 6.47 -7.73 -14.82
CA ASN A 3 5.20 -8.43 -14.63
C ASN A 3 4.75 -8.24 -13.16
N VAL A 4 4.20 -7.08 -12.84
CA VAL A 4 3.63 -6.81 -11.52
C VAL A 4 2.31 -7.62 -11.43
N PRO A 5 2.17 -8.58 -10.50
CA PRO A 5 1.03 -9.49 -10.50
C PRO A 5 -0.30 -8.74 -10.32
N ARG A 6 -1.31 -9.12 -11.11
CA ARG A 6 -2.72 -8.68 -11.04
C ARG A 6 -3.41 -8.87 -9.67
N LYS A 7 -2.72 -9.36 -8.63
CA LYS A 7 -3.29 -9.74 -7.34
C LYS A 7 -3.46 -8.60 -6.33
N TYR A 8 -3.08 -7.37 -6.66
CA TYR A 8 -3.27 -6.26 -5.72
C TYR A 8 -4.74 -5.79 -5.58
N ALA A 9 -5.66 -6.33 -6.38
CA ALA A 9 -7.09 -6.03 -6.29
C ALA A 9 -7.80 -6.64 -5.06
N GLY A 10 -7.11 -7.44 -4.24
CA GLY A 10 -7.70 -8.14 -3.08
C GLY A 10 -7.21 -7.68 -1.70
N PHE A 11 -6.18 -6.84 -1.60
CA PHE A 11 -5.66 -6.42 -0.31
C PHE A 11 -6.59 -5.39 0.33
N ARG A 12 -7.17 -5.77 1.47
CA ARG A 12 -8.08 -4.91 2.24
C ARG A 12 -7.31 -3.91 3.13
N SER A 13 -6.02 -4.13 3.39
CA SER A 13 -5.17 -3.28 4.22
C SER A 13 -3.69 -3.35 3.80
N ALA A 14 -2.91 -2.30 4.12
CA ALA A 14 -1.46 -2.26 3.94
C ALA A 14 -0.74 -3.37 4.71
N PHE A 15 -1.25 -3.73 5.88
CA PHE A 15 -0.75 -4.83 6.70
C PHE A 15 -0.87 -6.19 6.03
N SER A 16 -1.90 -6.42 5.21
CA SER A 16 -2.02 -7.69 4.47
C SER A 16 -0.87 -7.90 3.47
N VAL A 17 -0.24 -6.82 2.98
CA VAL A 17 0.95 -6.89 2.12
C VAL A 17 2.18 -7.29 2.93
N LEU A 18 2.26 -6.88 4.20
CA LEU A 18 3.34 -7.27 5.11
C LEU A 18 3.25 -8.74 5.50
N GLU A 19 2.04 -9.26 5.71
CA GLU A 19 1.80 -10.65 6.11
C GLU A 19 1.98 -11.66 4.97
N ASP A 20 2.03 -11.18 3.71
CA ASP A 20 2.19 -12.05 2.55
C ASP A 20 3.62 -12.61 2.48
N GLN A 21 3.77 -13.88 2.89
CA GLN A 21 5.05 -14.61 2.86
C GLN A 21 5.52 -14.95 1.44
N SER A 22 4.67 -14.79 0.41
CA SER A 22 5.07 -15.00 -0.98
C SER A 22 5.84 -13.82 -1.58
N LEU A 23 5.86 -12.68 -0.87
CA LEU A 23 6.55 -11.46 -1.29
C LEU A 23 7.85 -11.29 -0.52
N THR A 24 8.93 -10.95 -1.23
CA THR A 24 10.16 -10.45 -0.59
C THR A 24 9.94 -9.05 -0.04
N GLU A 25 10.77 -8.61 0.90
CA GLU A 25 10.70 -7.25 1.45
C GLU A 25 10.76 -6.18 0.36
N ALA A 26 11.65 -6.33 -0.62
CA ALA A 26 11.74 -5.42 -1.76
C ALA A 26 10.43 -5.37 -2.58
N GLN A 27 9.75 -6.51 -2.75
CA GLN A 27 8.45 -6.57 -3.42
C GLN A 27 7.35 -5.94 -2.57
N LYS A 28 7.33 -6.17 -1.26
CA LYS A 28 6.40 -5.52 -0.30
C LYS A 28 6.55 -4.01 -0.34
N ARG A 29 7.79 -3.51 -0.29
CA ARG A 29 8.10 -2.08 -0.40
C ARG A 29 7.59 -1.48 -1.71
N THR A 30 7.89 -2.15 -2.83
CA THR A 30 7.45 -1.71 -4.15
C THR A 30 5.93 -1.67 -4.27
N ALA A 31 5.24 -2.66 -3.71
CA ALA A 31 3.79 -2.73 -3.70
C ALA A 31 3.17 -1.59 -2.86
N LEU A 32 3.66 -1.38 -1.64
CA LEU A 32 3.20 -0.31 -0.75
C LEU A 32 3.42 1.08 -1.35
N LEU A 33 4.60 1.35 -1.90
CA LEU A 33 4.90 2.62 -2.57
C LEU A 33 4.02 2.83 -3.82
N SER A 34 3.84 1.79 -4.64
CA SER A 34 2.96 1.88 -5.81
C SER A 34 1.51 2.15 -5.43
N TRP A 35 1.04 1.54 -4.33
CA TRP A 35 -0.28 1.77 -3.80
C TRP A 35 -0.44 3.19 -3.24
N ARG A 36 0.54 3.69 -2.47
CA ARG A 36 0.58 5.08 -1.97
C ARG A 36 0.39 6.08 -3.11
N SER A 37 1.21 5.95 -4.16
CA SER A 37 1.13 6.85 -5.32
C SER A 37 -0.19 6.71 -6.10
N ALA A 38 -0.85 5.55 -6.07
CA ALA A 38 -2.17 5.41 -6.68
C ALA A 38 -3.24 6.13 -5.88
N ILE A 39 -3.19 6.06 -4.55
CA ILE A 39 -4.12 6.73 -3.63
C ILE A 39 -3.93 8.25 -3.63
N GLU A 40 -2.68 8.74 -3.67
CA GLU A 40 -2.38 10.17 -3.79
C GLU A 40 -2.93 10.77 -5.09
N ARG A 41 -2.87 10.01 -6.20
CA ARG A 41 -3.39 10.42 -7.51
C ARG A 41 -4.91 10.28 -7.64
N ALA A 42 -5.57 9.55 -6.74
CA ALA A 42 -7.01 9.41 -6.77
C ALA A 42 -7.66 10.77 -6.46
N ILE A 43 -8.43 11.30 -7.41
CA ILE A 43 -9.21 12.52 -7.22
C ILE A 43 -10.38 12.17 -6.31
N VAL A 44 -10.41 12.77 -5.11
CA VAL A 44 -11.47 12.53 -4.15
C VAL A 44 -12.27 13.80 -3.91
N SER A 45 -13.48 13.83 -4.45
CA SER A 45 -14.35 15.01 -4.43
C SER A 45 -15.14 15.16 -3.12
N SER A 46 -15.28 14.08 -2.35
CA SER A 46 -16.10 14.04 -1.12
C SER A 46 -15.25 14.19 0.14
N ALA A 47 -15.79 14.83 1.18
CA ALA A 47 -15.14 14.95 2.49
C ALA A 47 -14.87 13.57 3.14
N ASP A 48 -15.84 12.65 3.07
CA ASP A 48 -15.66 11.28 3.60
C ASP A 48 -14.66 10.47 2.79
N GLY A 49 -14.61 10.69 1.48
CA GLY A 49 -13.60 10.08 0.64
C GLY A 49 -12.19 10.57 0.99
N ARG A 50 -12.03 11.88 1.27
CA ARG A 50 -10.73 12.44 1.72
C ARG A 50 -10.29 11.84 3.03
N LYS A 51 -11.19 11.72 4.02
CA LYS A 51 -10.90 11.04 5.30
C LYS A 51 -10.45 9.60 5.08
N ARG A 52 -11.19 8.82 4.28
CA ARG A 52 -10.82 7.43 3.96
C ARG A 52 -9.46 7.35 3.27
N ARG A 53 -9.19 8.26 2.33
CA ARG A 53 -7.90 8.34 1.63
C ARG A 53 -6.77 8.60 2.62
N ASP A 54 -6.93 9.57 3.51
CA ASP A 54 -5.91 9.93 4.49
C ASP A 54 -5.68 8.78 5.51
N THR A 55 -6.73 8.05 5.90
CA THR A 55 -6.61 6.81 6.71
C THR A 55 -5.79 5.75 5.97
N VAL A 56 -6.10 5.48 4.70
CA VAL A 56 -5.37 4.48 3.90
C VAL A 56 -3.91 4.89 3.70
N LEU A 57 -3.62 6.16 3.46
CA LEU A 57 -2.24 6.66 3.37
C LEU A 57 -1.49 6.45 4.69
N THR A 58 -2.13 6.74 5.82
CA THR A 58 -1.56 6.51 7.16
C THR A 58 -1.22 5.03 7.37
N ASP A 59 -2.11 4.12 6.97
CA ASP A 59 -1.88 2.67 7.08
C ASP A 59 -0.69 2.23 6.21
N ILE A 60 -0.56 2.77 4.99
CA ILE A 60 0.56 2.46 4.09
C ILE A 60 1.88 2.99 4.65
N ASP A 61 1.90 4.21 5.18
CA ASP A 61 3.08 4.81 5.78
C ASP A 61 3.53 4.02 7.03
N ALA A 62 2.58 3.57 7.87
CA ALA A 62 2.87 2.69 8.99
C ALA A 62 3.45 1.34 8.55
N ALA A 63 2.91 0.73 7.49
CA ALA A 63 3.41 -0.52 6.96
C ALA A 63 4.83 -0.39 6.38
N LEU A 64 5.12 0.73 5.71
CA LEU A 64 6.47 1.05 5.24
C LEU A 64 7.45 1.25 6.39
N ALA A 65 7.04 1.93 7.47
CA ALA A 65 7.88 2.13 8.64
C ALA A 65 8.25 0.83 9.36
N ILE A 66 7.32 -0.14 9.42
CA ILE A 66 7.60 -1.48 9.95
C ILE A 66 8.66 -2.17 9.08
N LEU A 67 8.48 -2.11 7.75
CA LEU A 67 9.39 -2.76 6.80
C LEU A 67 10.80 -2.17 6.82
N ASP A 68 10.94 -0.84 6.95
CA ASP A 68 12.24 -0.16 7.08
C ASP A 68 12.86 -0.35 8.49
N GLY A 69 12.06 -0.72 9.51
CA GLY A 69 12.52 -1.00 10.87
C GLY A 69 12.95 -2.45 11.11
N GLU A 70 12.56 -3.39 10.22
CA GLU A 70 12.97 -4.80 10.26
C GLU A 70 14.29 -5.08 9.51
N THR A 71 14.76 -4.13 8.69
CA THR A 71 16.09 -4.14 8.03
C THR A 71 17.22 -3.63 8.91
#